data_AF-M1ELK0-F1
#
_entry.id   AF-M1ELK0-F1
#
_cell.length_a   1.000
_cell.length_b   1.000
_cell.length_c   1.000
_cell.angle_alpha   90.00
_cell.angle_beta   90.00
_cell.angle_gamma   90.00
#
_symmetry.space_group_name_H-M   'P 1'
#
loop_
_entity.id
_entity.type
_entity.pdbx_description
1 polymer ?
#
loop_
_entity_poly.entity_id
_entity_poly.type
_entity_poly.pdbx_seq_one_letter_code
_entity_poly.pdbx_strand_id
1 'polypeptide(L)'
;AVEPLARRGGCGEVTLAMDQPAGLQVDYVFRGVEHAVRVVVSGQVLELEVEDRMTADQWRGQFDASFIEDLTHKTGNFKQFNIFCNMLESALTQSSESVTLDLLTYTDLESLRNRKMGSRSGRSGPLASRSAQLNSKRYLILIYSVEFDRIHYPLPLPYQGKPDPVVLQGIIRSLKEELGRLRGLDGPDARDTRDTEIWHLREQVSRLASEKRELEAQLGQSREEALAGRAARQEAEALRGLVRGLELELRQERGLGHRGVSRRSQDCRRLAKELEEVKASERSLRARLRTVNTELAVYK
;
A
#
# COMPACT_ATOMS: atom_id res chain seq x y z
N ALA A 1 -2.05 -7.82 40.30
CA ALA A 1 -2.98 -6.67 40.25
C ALA A 1 -2.76 -5.97 38.93
N VAL A 2 -3.67 -6.20 37.98
CA VAL A 2 -3.59 -5.71 36.61
C VAL A 2 -4.78 -4.76 36.44
N GLU A 3 -4.52 -3.46 36.38
CA GLU A 3 -5.50 -2.45 35.97
C GLU A 3 -5.49 -2.33 34.45
N PRO A 4 -6.66 -2.23 33.77
CA PRO A 4 -6.71 -1.94 32.35
C PRO A 4 -6.84 -0.43 32.11
N LEU A 5 -5.90 0.12 31.34
CA LEU A 5 -5.95 1.49 30.83
C LEU A 5 -7.05 1.63 29.77
N ALA A 6 -8.00 2.53 30.08
CA ALA A 6 -9.09 2.95 29.23
C ALA A 6 -8.60 3.46 27.86
N ARG A 7 -9.07 2.83 26.79
CA ARG A 7 -8.99 3.37 25.43
C ARG A 7 -9.96 4.56 25.31
N ARG A 8 -9.43 5.77 25.27
CA ARG A 8 -10.17 6.95 24.78
C ARG A 8 -10.39 6.78 23.28
N GLY A 9 -11.66 6.60 22.90
CA GLY A 9 -12.11 6.73 21.52
C GLY A 9 -11.89 8.17 21.04
N GLY A 10 -10.99 8.33 20.08
CA GLY A 10 -10.88 9.54 19.29
C GLY A 10 -12.12 9.64 18.41
N CYS A 11 -12.87 10.73 18.61
CA CYS A 11 -14.01 11.10 17.79
C CYS A 11 -13.55 11.17 16.33
N GLY A 12 -14.13 10.29 15.50
CA GLY A 12 -14.08 10.46 14.06
C GLY A 12 -14.83 11.75 13.74
N GLU A 13 -14.13 12.71 13.17
CA GLU A 13 -14.76 13.83 12.48
C GLU A 13 -15.62 13.23 11.37
N VAL A 14 -16.93 13.28 11.58
CA VAL A 14 -17.92 13.05 10.53
C VAL A 14 -17.79 14.24 9.60
N THR A 15 -16.91 14.12 8.61
CA THR A 15 -17.01 14.91 7.38
C THR A 15 -18.37 14.61 6.79
N LEU A 16 -19.31 15.54 6.99
CA LEU A 16 -20.54 15.63 6.22
C LEU A 16 -20.13 15.78 4.76
N ALA A 17 -19.98 14.65 4.08
CA ALA A 17 -19.98 14.59 2.64
C ALA A 17 -21.29 15.25 2.21
N MET A 18 -21.17 16.45 1.63
CA MET A 18 -22.22 17.00 0.80
C MET A 18 -22.51 15.94 -0.25
N ASP A 19 -23.65 15.29 -0.11
CA ASP A 19 -24.20 14.33 -1.06
C ASP A 19 -24.57 15.11 -2.32
N GLN A 20 -23.55 15.51 -3.07
CA GLN A 20 -23.70 15.96 -4.43
C GLN A 20 -24.12 14.70 -5.19
N PRO A 21 -25.35 14.62 -5.72
CA PRO A 21 -25.78 13.41 -6.42
C PRO A 21 -24.75 13.17 -7.52
N ALA A 22 -24.24 11.94 -7.60
CA ALA A 22 -23.20 11.55 -8.54
C ALA A 22 -23.70 11.77 -9.97
N GLY A 23 -23.52 12.99 -10.47
CA GLY A 23 -23.96 13.44 -11.76
C GLY A 23 -22.83 13.26 -12.76
N LEU A 24 -23.03 12.38 -13.72
CA LEU A 24 -22.10 12.20 -14.84
C LEU A 24 -22.39 13.29 -15.88
N GLN A 25 -21.40 14.11 -16.22
CA GLN A 25 -21.47 15.04 -17.34
C GLN A 25 -20.38 14.69 -18.36
N VAL A 26 -20.78 14.42 -19.61
CA VAL A 26 -19.88 14.03 -20.69
C VAL A 26 -20.24 14.78 -21.97
N ASP A 27 -19.23 15.21 -22.72
CA ASP A 27 -19.42 15.74 -24.07
C ASP A 27 -19.54 14.56 -25.06
N TYR A 28 -20.66 14.49 -25.78
CA TYR A 28 -20.97 13.40 -26.70
C TYR A 28 -21.40 13.96 -28.06
N VAL A 29 -20.90 13.34 -29.14
CA VAL A 29 -21.14 13.80 -30.51
C VAL A 29 -22.31 13.03 -31.12
N PHE A 30 -23.42 13.71 -31.37
CA PHE A 30 -24.55 13.16 -32.12
C PHE A 30 -24.54 13.69 -33.55
N ARG A 31 -24.37 12.80 -34.53
CA ARG A 31 -24.43 13.13 -35.98
C ARG A 31 -23.52 14.29 -36.40
N GLY A 32 -22.34 14.40 -35.76
CA GLY A 32 -21.34 15.45 -36.03
C GLY A 32 -21.53 16.75 -35.24
N VAL A 33 -22.54 16.83 -34.36
CA VAL A 33 -22.76 17.96 -33.46
C VAL A 33 -22.45 17.56 -32.02
N GLU A 34 -21.60 18.35 -31.36
CA GLU A 34 -21.19 18.13 -29.98
C GLU A 34 -22.26 18.63 -29.00
N HIS A 35 -22.67 17.74 -28.10
CA HIS A 35 -23.66 18.04 -27.06
C HIS A 35 -23.07 17.68 -25.70
N ALA A 36 -23.35 18.51 -24.69
CA ALA A 36 -23.10 18.15 -23.30
C ALA A 36 -24.28 17.34 -22.78
N VAL A 37 -24.03 16.08 -22.42
CA VAL A 37 -25.05 15.21 -21.81
C VAL A 37 -24.75 15.09 -20.33
N ARG A 38 -25.75 15.42 -19.50
CA ARG A 38 -25.70 15.26 -18.04
C ARG A 38 -26.73 14.22 -17.61
N VAL A 39 -26.27 13.26 -16.82
CA VAL A 39 -27.10 12.24 -16.18
C VAL A 39 -26.94 12.34 -14.68
N VAL A 40 -28.05 12.41 -13.97
CA VAL A 40 -28.07 12.41 -12.50
C VAL A 40 -29.06 11.35 -12.04
N VAL A 41 -28.59 10.38 -11.27
CA VAL A 41 -29.44 9.35 -10.67
C VAL A 41 -29.66 9.70 -9.21
N SER A 42 -30.89 10.08 -8.85
CA SER A 42 -31.28 10.43 -7.48
C SER A 42 -32.25 9.38 -6.94
N GLY A 43 -31.71 8.34 -6.30
CA GLY A 43 -32.51 7.23 -5.78
C GLY A 43 -33.17 6.42 -6.90
N GLN A 44 -34.49 6.58 -7.07
CA GLN A 44 -35.29 5.88 -8.10
C GLN A 44 -35.72 6.80 -9.26
N VAL A 45 -35.07 7.96 -9.40
CA VAL A 45 -35.35 8.94 -10.44
C VAL A 45 -34.10 9.21 -11.25
N LEU A 46 -34.22 9.08 -12.57
CA LEU A 46 -33.20 9.40 -13.56
C LEU A 46 -33.49 10.76 -14.16
N GLU A 47 -32.59 11.72 -13.95
CA GLU A 47 -32.62 13.02 -14.62
C GLU A 47 -31.59 13.04 -15.75
N LEU A 48 -32.06 13.41 -16.93
CA LEU A 48 -31.26 13.44 -18.15
C LEU A 48 -31.41 14.81 -18.80
N GLU A 49 -30.28 15.49 -18.99
CA GLU A 49 -30.17 16.77 -19.67
C GLU A 49 -29.24 16.62 -20.87
N VAL A 50 -29.65 17.18 -22.00
CA VAL A 50 -28.84 17.29 -23.21
C VAL A 50 -28.80 18.77 -23.58
N GLU A 51 -27.59 19.32 -23.69
CA GLU A 51 -27.35 20.70 -24.08
C GLU A 51 -26.53 20.73 -25.37
N ASP A 52 -26.98 21.49 -26.36
CA ASP A 52 -26.19 21.78 -27.55
C ASP A 52 -25.18 22.89 -27.24
N ARG A 53 -23.88 22.57 -27.37
CA ARG A 53 -22.77 23.49 -27.07
C ARG A 53 -22.75 24.74 -27.98
N MET A 54 -23.26 24.62 -29.21
CA MET A 54 -23.23 25.70 -30.19
C MET A 54 -24.42 26.65 -30.06
N THR A 55 -25.62 26.11 -29.80
CA THR A 55 -26.85 26.89 -29.77
C THR A 55 -27.32 27.25 -28.36
N ALA A 56 -26.74 26.61 -27.33
CA ALA A 56 -27.17 26.64 -25.93
C ALA A 56 -28.61 26.13 -25.72
N ASP A 57 -29.13 25.34 -26.66
CA ASP A 57 -30.44 24.72 -26.56
C ASP A 57 -30.41 23.55 -25.59
N GLN A 58 -31.33 23.52 -24.62
CA GLN A 58 -31.40 22.49 -23.59
C GLN A 58 -32.66 21.63 -23.71
N TRP A 59 -32.48 20.32 -23.53
CA TRP A 59 -33.55 19.33 -23.44
C TRP A 59 -33.40 18.54 -22.16
N ARG A 60 -34.46 18.49 -21.33
CA ARG A 60 -34.43 17.81 -20.03
C ARG A 60 -35.60 16.88 -19.87
N GLY A 61 -35.33 15.65 -19.44
CA GLY A 61 -36.32 14.65 -19.04
C GLY A 61 -36.04 14.13 -17.64
N GLN A 62 -37.11 13.86 -16.89
CA GLN A 62 -37.07 13.18 -15.60
C GLN A 62 -37.87 11.89 -15.72
N PHE A 63 -37.28 10.78 -15.31
CA PHE A 63 -37.86 9.44 -15.49
C PHE A 63 -37.79 8.66 -14.19
N ASP A 64 -38.94 8.26 -13.67
CA ASP A 64 -39.03 7.40 -12.51
C ASP A 64 -38.72 5.94 -12.88
N ALA A 65 -38.33 5.12 -11.90
CA ALA A 65 -38.03 3.71 -12.09
C ALA A 65 -39.15 2.94 -12.80
N SER A 66 -40.41 3.16 -12.40
CA SER A 66 -41.58 2.53 -13.02
C SER A 66 -41.71 2.87 -14.51
N PHE A 67 -41.43 4.12 -14.89
CA PHE A 67 -41.50 4.55 -16.28
C PHE A 67 -40.43 3.86 -17.14
N ILE A 68 -39.20 3.75 -16.64
CA ILE A 68 -38.09 3.09 -17.35
C ILE A 68 -38.36 1.59 -17.51
N GLU A 69 -38.84 0.95 -16.45
CA GLU A 69 -39.20 -0.48 -16.47
C GLU A 69 -40.33 -0.75 -17.46
N ASP A 70 -41.39 0.07 -17.46
CA ASP A 70 -42.47 0.00 -18.45
C ASP A 70 -41.98 0.27 -19.88
N LEU A 71 -41.06 1.22 -20.07
CA LEU A 71 -40.47 1.53 -21.37
C LEU A 71 -39.72 0.32 -21.93
N THR A 72 -38.87 -0.30 -21.11
CA THR A 72 -38.06 -1.47 -21.53
C THR A 72 -38.93 -2.71 -21.74
N HIS A 73 -39.98 -2.88 -20.96
CA HIS A 73 -40.98 -3.93 -21.17
C HIS A 73 -41.71 -3.76 -22.51
N LYS A 74 -42.12 -2.53 -22.86
CA LYS A 74 -42.79 -2.22 -24.14
C LYS A 74 -41.91 -2.47 -25.36
N THR A 75 -40.59 -2.35 -25.24
CA THR A 75 -39.66 -2.65 -26.32
C THR A 75 -39.36 -4.15 -26.49
N GLY A 76 -39.96 -5.02 -25.65
CA GLY A 76 -39.80 -6.48 -25.72
C GLY A 76 -38.53 -7.00 -25.06
N ASN A 77 -37.75 -6.14 -24.39
CA ASN A 77 -36.53 -6.52 -23.69
C ASN A 77 -36.45 -5.77 -22.36
N PHE A 78 -36.93 -6.41 -21.31
CA PHE A 78 -37.02 -5.80 -19.99
C PHE A 78 -35.63 -5.55 -19.38
N LYS A 79 -35.47 -4.39 -18.75
CA LYS A 79 -34.30 -4.00 -17.95
C LYS A 79 -34.78 -3.33 -16.67
N GLN A 80 -34.22 -3.77 -15.54
CA GLN A 80 -34.43 -3.11 -14.26
C GLN A 80 -33.87 -1.68 -14.30
N PHE A 81 -34.45 -0.76 -13.54
CA PHE A 81 -34.06 0.64 -13.54
C PHE A 81 -32.54 0.86 -13.34
N ASN A 82 -31.94 0.21 -12.35
CA ASN A 82 -30.51 0.35 -12.06
C ASN A 82 -29.63 -0.17 -13.22
N ILE A 83 -30.03 -1.26 -13.86
CA ILE A 83 -29.32 -1.83 -15.01
C ILE A 83 -29.39 -0.85 -16.18
N PHE A 84 -30.56 -0.26 -16.42
CA PHE A 84 -30.75 0.73 -17.47
C PHE A 84 -29.87 1.97 -17.23
N CYS A 85 -29.79 2.47 -15.99
CA CYS A 85 -28.92 3.60 -15.64
C CYS A 85 -27.44 3.27 -15.89
N ASN A 86 -26.97 2.10 -15.47
CA ASN A 86 -25.61 1.65 -15.73
C ASN A 86 -25.31 1.49 -17.23
N MET A 87 -26.30 1.01 -18.02
CA MET A 87 -26.17 0.92 -19.47
C MET A 87 -26.07 2.29 -20.12
N LEU A 88 -26.84 3.26 -19.64
CA LEU A 88 -26.80 4.64 -20.11
C LEU A 88 -25.47 5.32 -19.77
N GLU A 89 -24.99 5.16 -18.54
CA GLU A 89 -23.67 5.66 -18.11
C GLU A 89 -22.55 5.04 -18.95
N SER A 90 -22.57 3.71 -19.13
CA SER A 90 -21.56 3.00 -19.94
C SER A 90 -21.58 3.45 -21.41
N ALA A 91 -22.75 3.79 -21.95
CA ALA A 91 -22.89 4.31 -23.30
C ALA A 91 -22.34 5.73 -23.43
N LEU A 92 -22.49 6.57 -22.39
CA LEU A 92 -21.89 7.90 -22.34
C LEU A 92 -20.37 7.86 -22.22
N THR A 93 -19.84 6.97 -21.37
CA THR A 93 -18.39 6.79 -21.21
C THR A 93 -17.76 5.94 -22.32
N GLN A 94 -18.56 5.44 -23.27
CA GLN A 94 -18.13 4.54 -24.34
C GLN A 94 -17.33 3.32 -23.83
N SER A 95 -17.66 2.84 -22.64
CA SER A 95 -16.94 1.74 -21.97
C SER A 95 -17.45 0.35 -22.36
N SER A 96 -18.51 0.27 -23.15
CA SER A 96 -19.14 -0.97 -23.57
C SER A 96 -19.58 -0.90 -25.03
N GLU A 97 -19.13 -1.87 -25.84
CA GLU A 97 -19.45 -1.95 -27.28
C GLU A 97 -20.92 -2.34 -27.54
N SER A 98 -21.59 -2.96 -26.57
CA SER A 98 -22.99 -3.41 -26.71
C SER A 98 -24.02 -2.29 -26.56
N VAL A 99 -23.62 -1.07 -26.17
CA VAL A 99 -24.53 0.06 -25.96
C VAL A 99 -24.03 1.31 -26.68
N THR A 100 -24.93 1.99 -27.38
CA THR A 100 -24.63 3.25 -28.08
C THR A 100 -25.78 4.23 -27.89
N LEU A 101 -25.49 5.52 -28.05
CA LEU A 101 -26.48 6.58 -27.96
C LEU A 101 -26.65 7.29 -29.30
N ASP A 102 -27.89 7.60 -29.65
CA ASP A 102 -28.25 8.48 -30.77
C ASP A 102 -29.28 9.52 -30.28
N LEU A 103 -29.28 10.71 -30.89
CA LEU A 103 -30.22 11.78 -30.57
C LEU A 103 -31.06 12.09 -31.79
N LEU A 104 -32.36 11.85 -31.70
CA LEU A 104 -33.29 11.97 -32.82
C LEU A 104 -34.28 13.11 -32.62
N THR A 105 -34.62 13.77 -33.71
CA THR A 105 -35.78 14.67 -33.78
C THR A 105 -37.07 13.89 -34.05
N TYR A 106 -38.23 14.52 -33.83
CA TYR A 106 -39.51 13.93 -34.21
C TYR A 106 -39.57 13.58 -35.71
N THR A 107 -39.01 14.45 -36.56
CA THR A 107 -38.95 14.22 -38.02
C THR A 107 -38.05 13.04 -38.40
N ASP A 108 -36.96 12.82 -37.68
CA ASP A 108 -36.10 11.65 -37.86
C ASP A 108 -36.85 10.35 -37.49
N LEU A 109 -37.59 10.37 -36.38
CA LEU A 109 -38.40 9.22 -35.95
C LEU A 109 -39.50 8.88 -36.95
N GLU A 110 -40.21 9.88 -37.48
CA GLU A 110 -41.21 9.65 -38.53
C GLU A 110 -40.59 9.10 -39.81
N SER A 111 -39.41 9.60 -40.17
CA SER A 111 -38.66 9.11 -41.33
C SER A 111 -38.21 7.65 -41.13
N LEU A 112 -37.73 7.30 -39.94
CA LEU A 112 -37.37 5.92 -39.60
C LEU A 112 -38.58 4.99 -39.58
N ARG A 113 -39.73 5.43 -39.05
CA ARG A 113 -40.99 4.68 -39.11
C ARG A 113 -41.41 4.42 -40.55
N ASN A 114 -41.38 5.45 -41.40
CA ASN A 114 -41.81 5.36 -42.79
C ASN A 114 -40.86 4.48 -43.62
N ARG A 115 -39.57 4.44 -43.29
CA ARG A 115 -38.60 3.50 -43.89
C ARG A 115 -38.79 2.06 -43.40
N LYS A 116 -39.05 1.86 -42.09
CA LYS A 116 -39.24 0.53 -41.48
C LYS A 116 -40.58 -0.12 -41.87
N MET A 117 -41.61 0.68 -42.15
CA MET A 117 -42.96 0.22 -42.55
C MET A 117 -43.20 0.17 -44.08
N GLY A 118 -42.15 0.33 -44.90
CA GLY A 118 -42.17 0.06 -46.34
C GLY A 118 -43.43 0.54 -47.09
N SER A 119 -43.45 1.80 -47.53
CA SER A 119 -44.25 2.23 -48.69
C SER A 119 -45.72 1.76 -48.75
N ARG A 120 -46.50 1.85 -47.66
CA ARG A 120 -47.96 1.65 -47.69
C ARG A 120 -48.68 2.55 -46.69
N SER A 121 -48.89 3.82 -47.05
CA SER A 121 -50.15 4.55 -46.89
C SER A 121 -49.92 6.04 -47.11
N GLY A 122 -50.34 6.54 -48.28
CA GLY A 122 -50.60 7.95 -48.45
C GLY A 122 -51.83 8.32 -47.63
N ARG A 123 -51.63 9.08 -46.55
CA ARG A 123 -52.69 9.84 -45.88
C ARG A 123 -52.03 10.98 -45.09
N SER A 124 -51.72 12.06 -45.79
CA SER A 124 -51.45 13.36 -45.19
C SER A 124 -52.73 13.85 -44.51
N GLY A 125 -52.79 13.76 -43.18
CA GLY A 125 -53.78 14.46 -42.37
C GLY A 125 -53.26 15.84 -41.94
N PRO A 126 -54.12 16.88 -41.85
CA PRO A 126 -53.69 18.25 -41.56
C PRO A 126 -53.49 18.43 -40.06
N LEU A 127 -52.26 18.26 -39.56
CA LEU A 127 -51.89 18.46 -38.14
C LEU A 127 -50.74 19.48 -37.95
N ALA A 128 -50.62 20.44 -38.87
CA ALA A 128 -49.51 21.40 -38.91
C ALA A 128 -49.42 22.39 -37.73
N SER A 129 -50.40 22.43 -36.80
CA SER A 129 -50.32 23.27 -35.59
C SER A 129 -49.85 22.53 -34.33
N ARG A 130 -49.96 21.19 -34.28
CA ARG A 130 -49.43 20.36 -33.17
C ARG A 130 -47.97 19.95 -33.39
N SER A 131 -47.47 20.08 -34.62
CA SER A 131 -46.11 19.71 -35.01
C SER A 131 -45.05 20.64 -34.44
N ALA A 132 -45.35 21.92 -34.19
CA ALA A 132 -44.37 22.89 -33.67
C ALA A 132 -43.95 22.65 -32.21
N GLN A 133 -44.84 22.11 -31.35
CA GLN A 133 -44.47 21.70 -29.99
C GLN A 133 -43.85 20.29 -29.93
N LEU A 134 -44.03 19.48 -30.97
CA LEU A 134 -43.44 18.13 -31.08
C LEU A 134 -42.08 18.16 -31.79
N ASN A 135 -41.81 19.15 -32.65
CA ASN A 135 -40.53 19.29 -33.35
C ASN A 135 -39.38 19.75 -32.44
N SER A 136 -39.71 20.41 -31.33
CA SER A 136 -38.72 20.92 -30.39
C SER A 136 -38.23 19.82 -29.47
N LYS A 137 -39.03 18.76 -29.27
CA LYS A 137 -38.63 17.58 -28.49
C LYS A 137 -37.48 16.85 -29.17
N ARG A 138 -36.60 16.29 -28.35
CA ARG A 138 -35.57 15.34 -28.77
C ARG A 138 -35.84 13.99 -28.13
N TYR A 139 -35.35 12.95 -28.76
CA TYR A 139 -35.44 11.59 -28.25
C TYR A 139 -34.03 11.05 -28.15
N LEU A 140 -33.54 10.87 -26.92
CA LEU A 140 -32.29 10.16 -26.71
C LEU A 140 -32.59 8.67 -26.82
N ILE A 141 -31.91 7.99 -27.73
CA ILE A 141 -32.13 6.58 -28.00
C ILE A 141 -30.96 5.80 -27.43
N LEU A 142 -31.22 5.01 -26.39
CA LEU A 142 -30.28 3.99 -25.95
C LEU A 142 -30.44 2.76 -26.86
N ILE A 143 -29.40 2.47 -27.63
CA ILE A 143 -29.35 1.36 -28.57
C ILE A 143 -28.56 0.25 -27.91
N TYR A 144 -29.25 -0.82 -27.54
CA TYR A 144 -28.63 -2.04 -27.03
C TYR A 144 -28.49 -3.05 -28.17
N SER A 145 -27.25 -3.32 -28.56
CA SER A 145 -26.90 -4.25 -29.64
C SER A 145 -26.14 -5.43 -29.06
N VAL A 146 -26.77 -6.60 -29.09
CA VAL A 146 -26.17 -7.90 -28.77
C VAL A 146 -26.21 -8.80 -30.00
N GLU A 147 -25.63 -9.99 -29.93
CA GLU A 147 -25.36 -10.88 -31.08
C GLU A 147 -26.55 -11.09 -32.04
N PHE A 148 -27.78 -11.11 -31.52
CA PHE A 148 -28.98 -11.37 -32.32
C PHE A 148 -30.07 -10.31 -32.20
N ASP A 149 -29.90 -9.31 -31.32
CA ASP A 149 -30.93 -8.31 -31.02
C ASP A 149 -30.37 -6.89 -31.05
N ARG A 150 -31.14 -5.98 -31.65
CA ARG A 150 -30.88 -4.54 -31.61
C ARG A 150 -32.12 -3.80 -31.12
N ILE A 151 -32.15 -3.52 -29.83
CA ILE A 151 -33.27 -2.88 -29.15
C ILE A 151 -32.99 -1.38 -29.01
N HIS A 152 -34.03 -0.57 -29.20
CA HIS A 152 -33.95 0.88 -29.11
C HIS A 152 -34.89 1.33 -27.99
N TYR A 153 -34.34 1.97 -26.95
CA TYR A 153 -35.11 2.54 -25.85
C TYR A 153 -35.19 4.07 -26.03
N PRO A 154 -36.33 4.61 -26.50
CA PRO A 154 -36.48 6.03 -26.75
C PRO A 154 -36.83 6.79 -25.46
N LEU A 155 -35.97 7.71 -25.03
CA LEU A 155 -36.19 8.62 -23.91
C LEU A 155 -36.63 9.99 -24.44
N PRO A 156 -37.90 10.40 -24.24
CA PRO A 156 -38.39 11.69 -24.70
C PRO A 156 -37.87 12.84 -23.82
N LEU A 157 -37.18 13.80 -24.43
CA LEU A 157 -36.64 14.99 -23.78
C LEU A 157 -37.40 16.24 -24.25
N PRO A 158 -38.28 16.80 -23.39
CA PRO A 158 -38.86 18.12 -23.60
C PRO A 158 -37.81 19.21 -23.79
N TYR A 159 -38.06 20.14 -24.71
CA TYR A 159 -37.24 21.34 -24.89
C TYR A 159 -37.49 22.33 -23.76
N GLN A 160 -36.43 22.74 -23.07
CA GLN A 160 -36.47 23.72 -21.99
C GLN A 160 -36.14 25.14 -22.47
N GLY A 161 -35.73 25.30 -23.74
CA GLY A 161 -35.28 26.59 -24.24
C GLY A 161 -33.79 26.79 -24.05
N LYS A 162 -33.39 28.06 -24.15
CA LYS A 162 -32.04 28.50 -23.80
C LYS A 162 -32.04 29.02 -22.37
N PRO A 163 -31.00 28.75 -21.58
CA PRO A 163 -30.87 29.32 -20.24
C PRO A 163 -30.88 30.85 -20.30
N ASP A 164 -31.60 31.50 -19.38
CA ASP A 164 -31.70 32.96 -19.33
C ASP A 164 -30.30 33.59 -19.10
N PRO A 165 -29.83 34.51 -19.96
CA PRO A 165 -28.54 35.16 -19.80
C PRO A 165 -28.39 35.88 -18.46
N VAL A 166 -29.48 36.41 -17.88
CA VAL A 166 -29.43 37.09 -16.57
C VAL A 166 -29.12 36.11 -15.44
N VAL A 167 -29.73 34.92 -15.49
CA VAL A 167 -29.49 33.85 -14.51
C VAL A 167 -28.05 33.33 -14.65
N LEU A 168 -27.60 33.08 -15.88
CA LEU A 168 -26.22 32.68 -16.13
C LEU A 168 -25.21 33.71 -15.64
N GLN A 169 -25.43 34.99 -15.92
CA GLN A 169 -24.57 36.06 -15.42
C GLN A 169 -24.58 36.13 -13.88
N GLY A 170 -25.73 35.91 -13.25
CA GLY A 170 -25.87 35.81 -11.80
C GLY A 170 -25.03 34.67 -11.22
N ILE A 171 -25.13 33.47 -11.82
CA ILE A 171 -24.34 32.29 -11.44
C ILE A 171 -22.84 32.54 -11.69
N ILE A 172 -22.46 33.10 -12.83
CA ILE A 172 -21.06 33.42 -13.13
C ILE A 172 -20.52 34.42 -12.11
N ARG A 173 -21.30 35.44 -11.72
CA ARG A 173 -20.92 36.39 -10.69
C ARG A 173 -20.75 35.69 -9.34
N SER A 174 -21.70 34.86 -8.91
CA SER A 174 -21.59 34.15 -7.63
C SER A 174 -20.42 33.17 -7.61
N LEU A 175 -20.19 32.42 -8.70
CA LEU A 175 -19.04 31.53 -8.83
C LEU A 175 -17.73 32.31 -8.84
N LYS A 176 -17.67 33.46 -9.51
CA LYS A 176 -16.50 34.34 -9.49
C LYS A 176 -16.25 34.94 -8.10
N GLU A 177 -17.30 35.31 -7.38
CA GLU A 177 -17.21 35.77 -5.99
C GLU A 177 -16.75 34.66 -5.06
N GLU A 178 -17.24 33.43 -5.24
CA GLU A 178 -16.82 32.29 -4.44
C GLU A 178 -15.38 31.85 -4.73
N LEU A 179 -14.98 31.82 -6.01
CA LEU A 179 -13.58 31.65 -6.40
C LEU A 179 -12.71 32.80 -5.88
N GLY A 180 -13.23 34.02 -5.89
CA GLY A 180 -12.58 35.20 -5.31
C GLY A 180 -12.43 35.09 -3.81
N ARG A 181 -13.42 34.53 -3.10
CA ARG A 181 -13.36 34.28 -1.66
C ARG A 181 -12.35 33.18 -1.33
N LEU A 182 -12.37 32.07 -2.07
CA LEU A 182 -11.43 30.97 -1.89
C LEU A 182 -9.99 31.42 -2.21
N ARG A 183 -9.80 32.17 -3.30
CA ARG A 183 -8.50 32.80 -3.62
C ARG A 183 -8.16 34.00 -2.74
N GLY A 184 -9.11 34.63 -2.08
CA GLY A 184 -8.88 35.73 -1.14
C GLY A 184 -8.48 35.24 0.24
N LEU A 185 -8.97 34.05 0.63
CA LEU A 185 -8.47 33.27 1.77
C LEU A 185 -7.05 32.74 1.51
N ASP A 186 -6.68 32.56 0.24
CA ASP A 186 -5.32 32.34 -0.29
C ASP A 186 -4.79 33.60 -1.01
N GLY A 187 -4.94 34.78 -0.39
CA GLY A 187 -4.37 36.02 -0.96
C GLY A 187 -2.89 35.82 -1.32
N PRO A 188 -2.33 36.57 -2.30
CA PRO A 188 -0.93 36.40 -2.73
C PRO A 188 0.04 36.35 -1.54
N ASP A 189 -0.14 37.25 -0.58
CA ASP A 189 0.66 37.29 0.66
C ASP A 189 0.39 36.09 1.59
N ALA A 190 -0.85 35.59 1.68
CA ALA A 190 -1.20 34.42 2.50
C ALA A 190 -0.69 33.11 1.87
N ARG A 191 -0.64 33.05 0.54
CA ARG A 191 -0.09 31.93 -0.21
C ARG A 191 1.43 31.95 -0.15
N ASP A 192 2.06 33.11 -0.32
CA ASP A 192 3.51 33.27 -0.22
C ASP A 192 4.00 33.01 1.22
N THR A 193 3.25 33.43 2.24
CA THR A 193 3.55 33.08 3.64
C THR A 193 3.38 31.59 3.91
N ARG A 194 2.30 30.95 3.42
CA ARG A 194 2.16 29.49 3.51
C ARG A 194 3.26 28.75 2.77
N ASP A 195 3.65 29.20 1.58
CA ASP A 195 4.67 28.56 0.77
C ASP A 195 6.06 28.71 1.39
N THR A 196 6.36 29.85 2.01
CA THR A 196 7.60 30.06 2.79
C THR A 196 7.61 29.23 4.08
N GLU A 197 6.50 29.14 4.80
CA GLU A 197 6.36 28.25 5.97
C GLU A 197 6.52 26.77 5.57
N ILE A 198 5.90 26.34 4.47
CA ILE A 198 6.05 24.99 3.92
C ILE A 198 7.51 24.73 3.55
N TRP A 199 8.21 25.70 2.97
CA TRP A 199 9.62 25.59 2.65
C TRP A 199 10.49 25.42 3.90
N HIS A 200 10.29 26.27 4.92
CA HIS A 200 11.02 26.17 6.19
C HIS A 200 10.74 24.87 6.94
N LEU A 201 9.49 24.42 6.97
CA LEU A 201 9.12 23.14 7.59
C LEU A 201 9.76 21.97 6.84
N ARG A 202 9.80 21.99 5.50
CA ARG A 202 10.49 20.96 4.71
C ARG A 202 11.99 20.94 4.99
N GLU A 203 12.62 22.11 5.10
CA GLU A 203 14.04 22.23 5.44
C GLU A 203 14.32 21.69 6.85
N GLN A 204 13.50 22.03 7.84
CA GLN A 204 13.60 21.51 9.19
C GLN A 204 13.43 19.99 9.25
N VAL A 205 12.46 19.43 8.52
CA VAL A 205 12.26 17.98 8.40
C VAL A 205 13.49 17.31 7.78
N SER A 206 14.08 17.92 6.75
CA SER A 206 15.30 17.41 6.13
C SER A 206 16.47 17.39 7.11
N ARG A 207 16.68 18.49 7.86
CA ARG A 207 17.73 18.60 8.87
C ARG A 207 17.56 17.59 10.01
N LEU A 208 16.35 17.51 10.57
CA LEU A 208 16.04 16.54 11.63
C LEU A 208 16.19 15.09 11.12
N ALA A 209 15.86 14.83 9.86
CA ALA A 209 16.05 13.51 9.26
C ALA A 209 17.54 13.16 9.09
N SER A 210 18.41 14.11 8.75
CA SER A 210 19.86 13.89 8.73
C SER A 210 20.43 13.66 10.13
N GLU A 211 20.03 14.47 11.12
CA GLU A 211 20.47 14.32 12.51
C GLU A 211 20.04 12.96 13.08
N LYS A 212 18.79 12.55 12.82
CA LYS A 212 18.29 11.23 13.22
C LYS A 212 19.15 10.11 12.62
N ARG A 213 19.46 10.17 11.32
CA ARG A 213 20.29 9.13 10.66
C ARG A 213 21.69 9.07 11.26
N GLU A 214 22.28 10.22 11.56
CA GLU A 214 23.61 10.27 12.16
C GLU A 214 23.63 9.70 13.58
N LEU A 215 22.64 10.07 14.40
CA LEU A 215 22.47 9.52 15.74
C LEU A 215 22.21 8.00 15.70
N GLU A 216 21.38 7.52 14.77
CA GLU A 216 21.14 6.09 14.58
C GLU A 216 22.43 5.35 14.18
N ALA A 217 23.27 5.93 13.33
CA ALA A 217 24.57 5.36 12.97
C ALA A 217 25.53 5.30 14.16
N GLN A 218 25.64 6.38 14.95
CA GLN A 218 26.45 6.42 16.17
C GLN A 218 25.96 5.41 17.22
N LEU A 219 24.65 5.25 17.35
CA LEU A 219 24.05 4.28 18.26
C LEU A 219 24.27 2.84 17.77
N GLY A 220 24.27 2.62 16.45
CA GLY A 220 24.71 1.36 15.84
C GLY A 220 26.16 1.02 16.16
N GLN A 221 27.08 1.96 15.91
CA GLN A 221 28.51 1.79 16.17
C GLN A 221 28.80 1.51 17.65
N SER A 222 28.24 2.30 18.57
CA SER A 222 28.43 2.09 20.01
C SER A 222 27.85 0.75 20.50
N ARG A 223 26.75 0.27 19.90
CA ARG A 223 26.22 -1.08 20.18
C ARG A 223 27.17 -2.17 19.70
N GLU A 224 27.71 -2.05 18.49
CA GLU A 224 28.69 -3.00 17.96
C GLU A 224 29.97 -3.03 18.81
N GLU A 225 30.49 -1.86 19.19
CA GLU A 225 31.63 -1.74 20.09
C GLU A 225 31.36 -2.36 21.47
N ALA A 226 30.16 -2.16 22.03
CA ALA A 226 29.78 -2.76 23.30
C ALA A 226 29.69 -4.30 23.20
N LEU A 227 29.18 -4.84 22.09
CA LEU A 227 29.13 -6.27 21.82
C LEU A 227 30.54 -6.85 21.63
N ALA A 228 31.39 -6.19 20.84
CA ALA A 228 32.79 -6.57 20.65
C ALA A 228 33.56 -6.53 21.97
N GLY A 229 33.36 -5.49 22.79
CA GLY A 229 33.95 -5.37 24.12
C GLY A 229 33.47 -6.48 25.08
N ARG A 230 32.20 -6.88 25.01
CA ARG A 230 31.67 -8.01 25.77
C ARG A 230 32.29 -9.34 25.32
N ALA A 231 32.41 -9.56 24.01
CA ALA A 231 33.04 -10.76 23.45
C ALA A 231 34.52 -10.85 23.86
N ALA A 232 35.28 -9.75 23.74
CA ALA A 232 36.67 -9.69 24.16
C ALA A 232 36.85 -9.95 25.67
N ARG A 233 35.92 -9.48 26.52
CA ARG A 233 35.93 -9.80 27.96
C ARG A 233 35.69 -11.29 28.22
N GLN A 234 34.72 -11.91 27.54
CA GLN A 234 34.45 -13.35 27.66
C GLN A 234 35.65 -14.19 27.19
N GLU A 235 36.29 -13.79 26.10
CA GLU A 235 37.50 -14.45 25.61
C GLU A 235 38.66 -14.31 26.59
N ALA A 236 38.88 -13.11 27.15
CA ALA A 236 39.89 -12.88 28.19
C ALA A 236 39.61 -13.70 29.46
N GLU A 237 38.34 -13.84 29.87
CA GLU A 237 37.95 -14.71 30.99
C GLU A 237 38.20 -16.19 30.70
N ALA A 238 37.89 -16.66 29.48
CA ALA A 238 38.16 -18.01 29.03
C ALA A 238 39.67 -18.31 29.01
N LEU A 239 40.48 -17.40 28.46
CA LEU A 239 41.94 -17.51 28.44
C LEU A 239 42.51 -17.52 29.87
N ARG A 240 42.02 -16.66 30.77
CA ARG A 240 42.41 -16.70 32.20
C ARG A 240 42.04 -18.04 32.84
N GLY A 241 40.90 -18.62 32.48
CA GLY A 241 40.49 -19.96 32.91
C GLY A 241 41.47 -21.03 32.44
N LEU A 242 41.83 -21.01 31.16
CA LEU A 242 42.79 -21.94 30.56
C LEU A 242 44.18 -21.82 31.21
N VAL A 243 44.67 -20.59 31.41
CA VAL A 243 45.95 -20.33 32.09
C VAL A 243 45.93 -20.91 33.51
N ARG A 244 44.87 -20.69 34.29
CA ARG A 244 44.74 -21.29 35.63
C ARG A 244 44.78 -22.82 35.58
N GLY A 245 44.14 -23.44 34.58
CA GLY A 245 44.18 -24.89 34.34
C GLY A 245 45.60 -25.37 34.05
N LEU A 246 46.28 -24.76 33.09
CA LEU A 246 47.67 -25.08 32.73
C LEU A 246 48.64 -24.87 33.90
N GLU A 247 48.45 -23.82 34.70
CA GLU A 247 49.27 -23.62 35.89
C GLU A 247 49.03 -24.71 36.95
N LEU A 248 47.79 -25.22 37.09
CA LEU A 248 47.48 -26.31 38.01
C LEU A 248 48.12 -27.62 37.53
N GLU A 249 48.02 -27.93 36.24
CA GLU A 249 48.68 -29.09 35.63
C GLU A 249 50.19 -29.03 35.82
N LEU A 250 50.81 -27.88 35.52
CA LEU A 250 52.25 -27.68 35.73
C LEU A 250 52.65 -27.86 37.21
N ARG A 251 51.83 -27.39 38.16
CA ARG A 251 52.07 -27.62 39.60
C ARG A 251 51.99 -29.10 39.96
N GLN A 252 51.03 -29.84 39.39
CA GLN A 252 50.91 -31.29 39.60
C GLN A 252 52.13 -32.02 39.03
N GLU A 253 52.54 -31.73 37.80
CA GLU A 253 53.72 -32.33 37.18
C GLU A 253 54.99 -32.06 37.97
N ARG A 254 55.18 -30.82 38.45
CA ARG A 254 56.30 -30.48 39.34
C ARG A 254 56.23 -31.25 40.66
N GLY A 255 55.04 -31.42 41.23
CA GLY A 255 54.84 -32.22 42.44
C GLY A 255 55.15 -33.71 42.24
N LEU A 256 54.72 -34.29 41.13
CA LEU A 256 55.04 -35.67 40.73
C LEU A 256 56.53 -35.83 40.44
N GLY A 257 57.14 -34.87 39.73
CA GLY A 257 58.57 -34.82 39.47
C GLY A 257 59.39 -34.74 40.76
N HIS A 258 59.00 -33.88 41.71
CA HIS A 258 59.69 -33.77 42.99
C HIS A 258 59.58 -35.04 43.84
N ARG A 259 58.39 -35.66 43.89
CA ARG A 259 58.21 -36.98 44.55
C ARG A 259 59.07 -38.06 43.89
N GLY A 260 59.12 -38.08 42.56
CA GLY A 260 59.96 -39.00 41.78
C GLY A 260 61.45 -38.81 42.04
N VAL A 261 61.93 -37.56 42.09
CA VAL A 261 63.33 -37.24 42.38
C VAL A 261 63.69 -37.57 43.84
N SER A 262 62.82 -37.25 44.80
CA SER A 262 63.03 -37.58 46.21
C SER A 262 63.12 -39.09 46.45
N ARG A 263 62.26 -39.89 45.79
CA ARG A 263 62.30 -41.36 45.86
C ARG A 263 63.60 -41.92 45.30
N ARG A 264 63.99 -41.49 44.09
CA ARG A 264 65.29 -41.88 43.49
C ARG A 264 66.48 -41.49 44.36
N SER A 265 66.44 -40.31 45.00
CA SER A 265 67.50 -39.87 45.91
C SER A 265 67.60 -40.75 47.16
N GLN A 266 66.46 -41.15 47.74
CA GLN A 266 66.43 -42.10 48.86
C GLN A 266 66.98 -43.47 48.46
N ASP A 267 66.59 -43.97 47.29
CA ASP A 267 67.09 -45.24 46.75
C ASP A 267 68.61 -45.18 46.50
N CYS A 268 69.12 -44.10 45.90
CA CYS A 268 70.56 -43.89 45.74
C CYS A 268 71.31 -43.85 47.08
N ARG A 269 70.76 -43.19 48.11
CA ARG A 269 71.35 -43.17 49.45
C ARG A 269 71.35 -44.54 50.10
N ARG A 270 70.29 -45.32 49.92
CA ARG A 270 70.19 -46.69 50.43
C ARG A 270 71.22 -47.60 49.76
N LEU A 271 71.29 -47.58 48.43
CA LEU A 271 72.26 -48.34 47.65
C LEU A 271 73.71 -47.94 48.01
N ALA A 272 73.97 -46.66 48.28
CA ALA A 272 75.28 -46.21 48.72
C ALA A 272 75.67 -46.79 50.10
N LYS A 273 74.71 -46.90 51.05
CA LYS A 273 74.96 -47.56 52.34
C LYS A 273 75.23 -49.05 52.17
N GLU A 274 74.41 -49.74 51.38
CA GLU A 274 74.60 -51.17 51.08
C GLU A 274 75.97 -51.41 50.41
N LEU A 275 76.40 -50.53 49.51
CA LEU A 275 77.73 -50.58 48.91
C LEU A 275 78.85 -50.41 49.95
N GLU A 276 78.72 -49.47 50.88
CA GLU A 276 79.72 -49.27 51.94
C GLU A 276 79.78 -50.45 52.92
N GLU A 277 78.64 -51.06 53.25
CA GLU A 277 78.57 -52.30 54.04
C GLU A 277 79.24 -53.47 53.31
N VAL A 278 78.98 -53.63 52.01
CA VAL A 278 79.63 -54.66 51.19
C VAL A 278 81.13 -54.39 51.05
N LYS A 279 81.57 -53.15 50.88
CA LYS A 279 83.01 -52.82 50.88
C LYS A 279 83.65 -53.06 52.25
N ALA A 280 82.95 -52.80 53.35
CA ALA A 280 83.45 -53.08 54.69
C ALA A 280 83.59 -54.60 54.91
N SER A 281 82.59 -55.38 54.49
CA SER A 281 82.65 -56.84 54.55
C SER A 281 83.71 -57.41 53.61
N GLU A 282 83.88 -56.88 52.41
CA GLU A 282 84.96 -57.22 51.48
C GLU A 282 86.33 -56.93 52.10
N ARG A 283 86.53 -55.74 52.68
CA ARG A 283 87.77 -55.40 53.40
C ARG A 283 88.04 -56.36 54.55
N SER A 284 87.02 -56.70 55.33
CA SER A 284 87.13 -57.67 56.43
C SER A 284 87.47 -59.08 55.92
N LEU A 285 86.84 -59.54 54.84
CA LEU A 285 87.12 -60.83 54.23
C LEU A 285 88.53 -60.87 53.64
N ARG A 286 88.98 -59.80 52.99
CA ARG A 286 90.38 -59.66 52.52
C ARG A 286 91.38 -59.65 53.65
N ALA A 287 91.06 -59.03 54.79
CA ALA A 287 91.91 -59.09 55.99
C ALA A 287 91.99 -60.53 56.52
N ARG A 288 90.86 -61.24 56.64
CA ARG A 288 90.81 -62.66 57.03
C ARG A 288 91.56 -63.56 56.05
N LEU A 289 91.41 -63.37 54.75
CA LEU A 289 92.17 -64.09 53.72
C LEU A 289 93.67 -63.87 53.88
N ARG A 290 94.11 -62.63 54.17
CA ARG A 290 95.52 -62.35 54.46
C ARG A 290 96.00 -63.10 55.70
N THR A 291 95.24 -63.07 56.80
CA THR A 291 95.56 -63.81 58.03
C THR A 291 95.64 -65.33 57.79
N VAL A 292 94.64 -65.91 57.13
CA VAL A 292 94.65 -67.34 56.79
C VAL A 292 95.80 -67.67 55.84
N ASN A 293 96.11 -66.80 54.87
CA ASN A 293 97.24 -67.03 53.97
C ASN A 293 98.59 -66.93 54.70
N THR A 294 98.73 -66.06 55.69
CA THR A 294 99.92 -66.05 56.57
C THR A 294 99.99 -67.29 57.45
N GLU A 295 98.87 -67.77 58.00
CA GLU A 295 98.81 -69.02 58.76
C GLU A 295 99.19 -70.21 57.86
N LEU A 296 98.66 -70.27 56.64
CA LEU A 296 98.94 -71.34 55.67
C LEU A 296 100.39 -71.31 55.15
N ALA A 297 101.03 -70.13 55.13
CA ALA A 297 102.45 -69.98 54.84
C ALA A 297 103.37 -70.46 55.98
N VAL A 298 102.87 -70.55 57.22
CA VAL A 298 103.57 -71.17 58.36
C VAL A 298 103.49 -72.70 58.30
N TYR A 299 102.51 -73.25 57.57
CA TYR A 299 102.31 -74.69 57.38
C TYR A 299 102.91 -75.26 56.08
N LYS A 300 103.65 -74.45 55.30
CA LYS A 300 104.45 -74.89 54.14
C LYS A 300 105.93 -74.88 54.49
#